data_AF-U5U3Q3-F1
#
_entry.id   AF-U5U3Q3-F1
#
_cell.length_a   1.000
_cell.length_b   1.000
_cell.length_c   1.000
_cell.angle_alpha   90.00
_cell.angle_beta   90.00
_cell.angle_gamma   90.00
#
_symmetry.space_group_name_H-M   'P 1'
#
loop_
_entity.id
_entity.type
_entity.pdbx_description
1 polymer ?
#
loop_
_entity_poly.entity_id
_entity_poly.type
_entity_poly.pdbx_seq_one_letter_code
_entity_poly.pdbx_strand_id
1 'polypeptide(L)'
;GALDFGLIVDGAVIITENALRRLAERQHHERRLLDLSERMHEVMAASKEMIQPSVFGQAIIITVYFPLLTFTGVEGKMFHPMA
;
A
#
# COMPACT_ATOMS: atom_id res chain seq x y z
N GLY A 1 -10.24 -13.77 6.53
CA GLY A 1 -9.28 -14.27 7.54
C GLY A 1 -7.86 -14.03 7.07
N ALA A 2 -7.17 -15.08 6.61
CA ALA A 2 -5.75 -14.99 6.22
C ALA A 2 -5.47 -14.13 4.96
N LEU A 3 -6.43 -14.02 4.03
CA LEU A 3 -6.27 -13.27 2.78
C LEU A 3 -6.14 -11.75 3.01
N ASP A 4 -6.90 -11.19 3.96
CA ASP A 4 -6.81 -9.77 4.32
C ASP A 4 -5.50 -9.43 5.03
N PHE A 5 -5.03 -10.31 5.93
CA PHE A 5 -3.74 -10.10 6.59
C PHE A 5 -2.58 -10.14 5.59
N GLY A 6 -2.63 -11.03 4.60
CA GLY A 6 -1.63 -11.08 3.53
C GLY A 6 -1.56 -9.77 2.75
N LEU A 7 -2.71 -9.22 2.33
CA LEU A 7 -2.77 -7.96 1.58
C LEU A 7 -2.34 -6.75 2.42
N ILE A 8 -2.70 -6.69 3.70
CA ILE A 8 -2.30 -5.59 4.60
C ILE A 8 -0.80 -5.62 4.90
N VAL A 9 -0.24 -6.81 5.13
CA VAL A 9 1.18 -6.99 5.47
C VAL A 9 2.07 -6.80 4.24
N ASP A 10 1.61 -7.19 3.05
CA ASP A 10 2.37 -7.05 1.79
C ASP A 10 2.78 -5.59 1.56
N GLY A 11 1.85 -4.64 1.71
CA GLY A 11 2.14 -3.22 1.59
C GLY A 11 3.22 -2.73 2.57
N ALA A 12 3.17 -3.17 3.83
CA ALA A 12 4.15 -2.79 4.84
C ALA A 12 5.53 -3.41 4.60
N VAL A 13 5.57 -4.68 4.16
CA VAL A 13 6.81 -5.39 3.84
C VAL A 13 7.51 -4.74 2.66
N ILE A 14 6.79 -4.44 1.58
CA ILE A 14 7.37 -3.79 0.40
C ILE A 14 7.95 -2.39 0.76
N ILE A 15 7.29 -1.61 1.64
CA ILE A 15 7.81 -0.30 2.12
C ILE A 15 9.11 -0.48 2.87
N THR A 16 9.11 -1.44 3.80
CA THR A 16 10.27 -1.70 4.65
C THR A 16 11.45 -2.19 3.82
N GLU A 17 11.22 -3.05 2.83
CA GLU A 17 12.25 -3.59 1.96
C GLU A 17 12.86 -2.52 1.05
N ASN A 18 12.03 -1.63 0.48
CA ASN A 18 12.52 -0.49 -0.33
C ASN A 18 13.35 0.49 0.50
N ALA A 19 12.89 0.81 1.72
CA ALA A 19 13.61 1.69 2.63
C ALA A 19 14.97 1.08 3.06
N LEU A 20 14.99 -0.21 3.40
CA LEU A 20 16.23 -0.92 3.77
C LEU A 20 17.22 -0.98 2.59
N ARG A 21 16.73 -1.26 1.38
CA ARG A 21 17.55 -1.31 0.17
C ARG A 21 18.26 0.03 -0.07
N ARG A 22 17.51 1.13 -0.06
CA ARG A 22 18.07 2.48 -0.25
C ARG A 22 19.04 2.88 0.86
N LEU A 23 18.73 2.55 2.11
CA LEU A 23 19.66 2.80 3.22
C LEU A 23 20.98 2.06 3.02
N ALA A 24 20.91 0.77 2.64
CA ALA A 24 22.09 -0.05 2.39
C ALA A 24 22.91 0.47 1.20
N GLU A 25 22.27 0.81 0.09
CA GLU A 25 22.91 1.39 -1.10
C GLU A 25 23.64 2.71 -0.76
N ARG A 26 22.97 3.62 -0.04
CA ARG A 26 23.56 4.90 0.34
C ARG A 26 24.69 4.73 1.35
N GLN A 27 24.56 3.80 2.30
CA GLN A 27 25.62 3.50 3.27
C GLN A 27 26.85 2.87 2.57
N HIS A 28 26.63 2.01 1.58
CA HIS A 28 27.72 1.45 0.74
C HIS A 28 28.40 2.52 -0.11
N HIS A 29 27.64 3.46 -0.68
CA HIS A 29 28.17 4.56 -1.47
C HIS A 29 29.02 5.52 -0.63
N GLU A 30 28.55 5.87 0.57
CA GLU A 30 29.23 6.80 1.49
C GLU A 30 30.38 6.15 2.28
N ARG A 31 30.47 4.80 2.31
CA ARG A 31 31.44 4.01 3.09
C ARG A 31 31.51 4.38 4.58
N ARG A 32 30.46 5.00 5.12
CA ARG A 32 30.30 5.37 6.53
C ARG A 32 28.88 5.11 6.96
N LEU A 33 28.67 5.03 8.28
CA LEU A 33 27.32 5.03 8.83
C LEU A 33 26.66 6.38 8.55
N LEU A 34 25.42 6.33 8.07
CA LEU A 34 24.59 7.51 7.83
C LEU A 34 24.15 8.11 9.17
N ASP A 35 24.14 9.44 9.24
CA ASP A 35 23.57 10.14 10.39
C ASP A 35 22.03 9.96 10.44
N LEU A 36 21.43 10.18 11.60
CA LEU A 36 19.98 10.06 11.80
C LEU A 36 19.19 10.92 10.80
N SER A 37 19.69 12.12 10.50
CA SER A 37 19.07 13.04 9.53
C SER A 37 19.10 12.46 8.11
N GLU A 38 20.24 11.90 7.68
CA GLU A 38 20.41 11.28 6.36
C GLU A 38 19.52 10.02 6.23
N ARG A 39 19.45 9.20 7.28
CA ARG A 39 18.56 8.03 7.32
C ARG A 39 17.09 8.43 7.20
N MET A 40 16.67 9.45 7.94
CA MET A 40 15.27 9.89 7.92
C MET A 40 14.90 10.50 6.56
N HIS A 41 15.83 11.20 5.93
CA HIS A 41 15.65 11.71 4.56
C HIS A 41 15.50 10.57 3.54
N GLU A 42 16.34 9.53 3.63
CA GLU A 42 16.24 8.34 2.77
C GLU A 42 14.93 7.59 2.97
N VAL A 43 14.53 7.34 4.22
CA VAL A 43 13.26 6.67 4.53
C VAL A 43 12.08 7.47 3.99
N MET A 44 12.08 8.80 4.15
CA MET A 44 11.03 9.67 3.62
C MET A 44 10.98 9.64 2.09
N ALA A 45 12.14 9.67 1.44
CA ALA A 45 12.22 9.58 -0.01
C ALA A 45 11.77 8.21 -0.55
N ALA A 46 12.18 7.11 0.11
CA ALA A 46 11.74 5.75 -0.20
C ALA A 46 10.23 5.59 -0.03
N SER A 47 9.66 6.20 1.02
CA SER A 47 8.21 6.19 1.27
C SER A 47 7.44 6.93 0.19
N LYS A 48 7.98 8.06 -0.30
CA LYS A 48 7.33 8.89 -1.34
C LYS A 48 7.30 8.19 -2.70
N GLU A 49 8.36 7.48 -3.04
CA GLU A 49 8.47 6.69 -4.28
C GLU A 49 7.44 5.54 -4.30
N MET A 50 7.09 5.03 -3.13
CA MET A 50 6.14 3.94 -2.99
C MET A 50 4.66 4.36 -3.00
N ILE A 51 4.38 5.67 -3.05
CA ILE A 51 3.00 6.19 -3.20
C ILE A 51 2.40 5.73 -4.53
N GLN A 52 3.17 5.77 -5.63
CA GLN A 52 2.65 5.37 -6.95
C GLN A 52 2.18 3.91 -7.02
N PRO A 53 2.99 2.89 -6.62
CA PRO A 53 2.54 1.50 -6.66
C PRO A 53 1.39 1.22 -5.68
N SER A 54 1.40 1.85 -4.50
CA SER A 54 0.33 1.68 -3.49
C SER A 54 -1.03 2.21 -3.98
N VAL A 55 -1.03 3.38 -4.64
CA VAL A 55 -2.24 3.98 -5.23
C VAL A 55 -2.82 3.10 -6.34
N PHE A 56 -1.98 2.48 -7.17
CA PHE A 56 -2.44 1.55 -8.21
C PHE A 56 -3.13 0.31 -7.61
N GLY A 57 -2.55 -0.29 -6.56
CA GLY A 57 -3.15 -1.43 -5.86
C GLY A 57 -4.50 -1.07 -5.25
N GLN A 58 -4.59 0.09 -4.58
CA GLN A 58 -5.84 0.57 -3.98
C GLN A 58 -6.89 0.90 -5.04
N ALA A 59 -6.49 1.44 -6.20
CA ALA A 59 -7.39 1.68 -7.32
C ALA A 59 -8.01 0.38 -7.86
N ILE A 60 -7.20 -0.69 -8.01
CA ILE A 60 -7.70 -2.01 -8.45
C ILE A 60 -8.74 -2.54 -7.45
N ILE A 61 -8.44 -2.49 -6.14
CA ILE A 61 -9.37 -2.93 -5.10
C ILE A 61 -10.69 -2.15 -5.18
N ILE A 62 -10.61 -0.81 -5.30
CA ILE A 62 -11.80 0.04 -5.48
C ILE A 62 -12.56 -0.34 -6.74
N THR A 63 -11.90 -0.55 -7.88
CA THR A 63 -12.55 -0.96 -9.14
C THR A 63 -13.27 -2.31 -9.03
N VAL A 64 -12.75 -3.24 -8.24
CA VAL A 64 -13.39 -4.55 -8.00
C VAL A 64 -14.54 -4.44 -6.99
N TYR A 65 -14.37 -3.65 -5.92
CA TYR A 65 -15.37 -3.52 -4.86
C TYR A 65 -16.52 -2.57 -5.22
N PHE A 66 -16.25 -1.57 -6.07
CA PHE A 66 -17.26 -0.63 -6.55
C PHE A 66 -18.47 -1.35 -7.16
N PRO A 67 -18.33 -2.23 -8.17
CA PRO A 67 -19.46 -2.97 -8.73
C PRO A 67 -20.10 -3.95 -7.73
N LEU A 68 -19.33 -4.57 -6.84
CA LEU A 68 -19.88 -5.43 -5.78
C LEU A 68 -20.82 -4.66 -4.84
N LEU A 69 -20.42 -3.45 -4.43
CA LEU A 69 -21.26 -2.53 -3.66
C LEU A 69 -22.52 -2.12 -4.44
N THR A 70 -22.38 -1.83 -5.73
CA THR A 70 -23.52 -1.50 -6.59
C THR A 70 -24.50 -2.67 -6.71
N PHE A 71 -24.01 -3.92 -6.81
CA PHE A 71 -24.84 -5.13 -6.86
C PHE A 71 -25.54 -5.44 -5.53
N THR A 72 -24.88 -5.28 -4.38
CA THR A 72 -25.55 -5.33 -3.06
C THR A 72 -26.58 -4.20 -2.88
N GLY A 73 -26.42 -3.08 -3.60
CA GLY A 73 -27.42 -2.01 -3.69
C GLY A 73 -28.65 -2.36 -4.53
N VAL A 74 -28.59 -3.35 -5.42
CA VAL A 74 -29.76 -3.80 -6.20
C VAL A 74 -30.66 -4.73 -5.37
N GLU A 75 -30.16 -5.37 -4.32
CA GLU A 75 -31.01 -6.07 -3.33
C GLU A 75 -31.90 -5.10 -2.55
N GLY A 76 -31.53 -3.82 -2.41
CA GLY A 76 -32.41 -2.79 -1.86
C GLY A 76 -33.66 -2.49 -2.72
N LYS A 77 -33.66 -2.86 -4.01
CA LYS A 77 -34.81 -2.71 -4.92
C LYS A 77 -35.58 -4.00 -5.17
N MET A 78 -35.06 -5.18 -4.79
CA MET A 78 -35.83 -6.44 -4.81
C MET A 78 -36.68 -6.65 -3.56
N PHE A 79 -36.44 -5.90 -2.48
CA PHE A 79 -37.31 -5.88 -1.29
C PHE A 79 -38.38 -4.77 -1.30
N HIS A 80 -38.55 -4.05 -2.42
CA HIS A 80 -39.60 -3.03 -2.56
C HIS A 80 -40.84 -3.42 -3.41
N PRO A 81 -41.06 -4.70 -3.78
CA PRO A 81 -42.41 -5.15 -4.09
C PRO A 81 -42.77 -6.45 -3.33
N MET A 82 -42.52 -6.49 -2.01
CA MET A 82 -43.12 -7.48 -1.11
C MET A 82 -43.70 -6.79 0.14
N ALA A 83 -44.33 -5.62 -0.06
CA ALA A 83 -45.35 -5.00 0.78
C ALA A 83 -46.15 -4.00 -0.08
#